data_AF-A0A1Y3ACE6-F1
#
_entry.id   AF-A0A1Y3ACE6-F1
#
_cell.length_a   1.000
_cell.length_b   1.000
_cell.length_c   1.000
_cell.angle_alpha   90.00
_cell.angle_beta   90.00
_cell.angle_gamma   90.00
#
_symmetry.space_group_name_H-M   'P 1'
#
loop_
_entity.id
_entity.type
_entity.pdbx_description
1 polymer ?
#
loop_
_entity_poly.entity_id
_entity_poly.type
_entity_poly.pdbx_seq_one_letter_code
_entity_poly.pdbx_strand_id
1 'polypeptide(L)' 'MSTSTSPTRVRDGSPELVCKRTDDGDDGDGGEVTFFERDVDPDERTTRWITVRESDCVPRDEWR' A
#
# COMPACT_ATOMS: atom_id res chain seq x y z
N MET A 1 -0.62 17.48 -29.74
CA MET A 1 -0.99 16.80 -28.49
C MET A 1 0.04 15.71 -28.26
N SER A 2 0.96 15.91 -27.31
CA SER A 2 2.01 14.93 -27.01
C SER A 2 1.46 13.92 -26.00
N THR A 3 1.23 12.68 -26.42
CA THR A 3 0.85 11.57 -25.55
C THR A 3 2.05 11.16 -24.69
N SER A 4 2.17 11.77 -23.51
CA SER A 4 3.08 11.31 -22.46
C SER A 4 2.59 9.96 -21.97
N THR A 5 3.07 8.89 -22.61
CA THR A 5 2.84 7.54 -22.12
C THR A 5 3.89 7.33 -21.03
N SER A 6 3.50 7.60 -19.78
CA SER A 6 4.36 7.22 -18.65
C SER A 6 4.68 5.73 -18.79
N PRO A 7 5.96 5.33 -18.84
CA PRO A 7 6.31 3.92 -18.93
C PRO A 7 5.75 3.25 -17.69
N THR A 8 4.73 2.43 -17.85
CA THR A 8 4.33 1.48 -16.83
C THR A 8 5.53 0.54 -16.72
N ARG A 9 6.41 0.74 -15.72
CA ARG A 9 7.49 -0.21 -15.44
C ARG A 9 6.79 -1.54 -15.20
N VAL A 10 6.83 -2.42 -16.19
CA VAL A 10 6.50 -3.83 -16.05
C VAL A 10 7.58 -4.39 -15.14
N ARG A 11 7.32 -4.38 -13.83
CA ARG A 11 8.15 -5.11 -12.87
C ARG A 11 7.91 -6.59 -13.17
N ASP A 12 8.98 -7.28 -13.57
CA ASP A 12 9.01 -8.72 -13.84
C ASP A 12 8.88 -9.45 -12.49
N GLY A 13 7.63 -9.60 -12.05
CA GLY A 13 7.29 -10.05 -10.71
C GLY A 13 6.22 -9.13 -10.12
N SER A 14 5.03 -9.66 -9.87
CA SER A 14 4.03 -8.97 -9.05
C SER A 14 4.61 -8.81 -7.65
N PRO A 15 4.94 -7.59 -7.21
CA PRO A 15 5.50 -7.37 -5.88
C PRO A 15 4.49 -7.82 -4.82
N GLU A 16 4.97 -8.49 -3.77
CA GLU A 16 4.11 -8.90 -2.65
C GLU A 16 3.70 -7.64 -1.85
N LEU A 17 2.44 -7.26 -1.97
CA LEU A 17 1.83 -6.23 -1.11
C LEU A 17 1.53 -6.85 0.26
N VAL A 18 2.17 -6.30 1.28
CA VAL A 18 2.01 -6.69 2.68
C VAL A 18 1.38 -5.56 3.48
N CYS A 19 0.66 -5.92 4.54
CA CYS A 19 0.06 -4.96 5.46
C CYS A 19 0.69 -5.09 6.85
N LYS A 20 0.91 -3.95 7.51
CA LYS A 20 1.32 -3.88 8.92
C LYS A 20 0.41 -2.90 9.64
N ARG A 21 -0.13 -3.32 10.79
CA ARG A 21 -0.87 -2.44 11.69
C ARG A 21 0.12 -1.58 12.49
N THR A 22 -0.15 -0.30 12.58
CA THR A 22 0.61 0.66 13.38
C THR A 22 -0.15 0.82 14.70
N ASP A 23 0.38 0.21 15.77
CA ASP A 23 -0.28 0.14 17.10
C ASP A 23 0.25 1.24 18.06
N ASP A 24 0.95 2.24 17.53
CA ASP A 24 1.55 3.31 18.31
C ASP A 24 0.51 4.38 18.69
N GLY A 25 -0.41 4.03 19.58
CA GLY A 25 -1.04 4.98 20.50
C GLY A 25 -2.56 5.17 20.42
N ASP A 26 -3.19 4.89 21.56
CA ASP A 26 -4.51 5.33 22.03
C ASP A 26 -5.75 4.66 21.39
N ASP A 27 -6.45 3.88 22.22
CA ASP A 27 -7.69 3.11 22.01
C ASP A 27 -8.93 3.93 21.54
N GLY A 28 -8.75 4.99 20.76
CA GLY A 28 -9.81 5.97 20.45
C GLY A 28 -10.17 6.12 18.96
N ASP A 29 -9.24 5.91 18.04
CA ASP A 29 -9.45 6.17 16.61
C ASP A 29 -8.98 4.95 15.81
N GLY A 30 -9.93 4.18 15.28
CA GLY A 30 -9.72 2.85 14.67
C GLY A 30 -8.39 2.72 13.93
N GLY A 31 -7.58 1.76 14.37
CA GLY A 31 -6.13 1.67 14.12
C GLY A 31 -5.69 1.89 12.67
N GLU A 32 -4.47 2.38 12.50
CA GLU A 32 -3.90 2.62 11.19
C GLU A 32 -3.25 1.36 10.62
N VAL A 33 -3.39 1.17 9.32
CA VAL A 33 -2.75 0.08 8.57
C VAL A 33 -1.96 0.65 7.42
N THR A 34 -0.70 0.24 7.33
CA THR A 34 0.21 0.60 6.24
C THR A 34 0.38 -0.57 5.29
N PHE A 35 0.10 -0.34 4.01
CA PHE A 35 0.40 -1.28 2.93
C PHE A 35 1.71 -0.88 2.25
N PHE A 36 2.57 -1.85 1.99
CA PHE A 36 3.86 -1.65 1.34
C PHE A 36 4.29 -2.88 0.54
N GLU A 37 5.21 -2.70 -0.39
CA GLU A 37 5.83 -3.79 -1.15
C GLU A 37 7.00 -4.35 -0.33
N ARG A 38 6.97 -5.63 0.04
CA ARG A 38 7.97 -6.22 0.96
C ARG A 38 9.39 -6.19 0.41
N ASP A 39 9.55 -6.44 -0.90
CA ASP A 39 10.85 -6.63 -1.54
C ASP A 39 11.41 -5.35 -2.18
N VAL A 40 10.82 -4.19 -1.87
CA VAL A 40 11.18 -2.91 -2.47
C VAL A 40 11.62 -1.95 -1.38
N ASP A 41 12.82 -1.39 -1.53
CA ASP A 41 13.38 -0.50 -0.53
C ASP A 41 12.57 0.83 -0.48
N PRO A 42 12.27 1.39 0.70
CA PRO A 42 11.59 2.69 0.82
C PRO A 42 12.24 3.82 0.03
N ASP A 43 13.56 3.80 -0.14
CA ASP A 43 14.29 4.86 -0.84
C ASP A 43 14.09 4.80 -2.37
N GLU A 44 13.67 3.64 -2.90
CA GLU A 44 13.19 3.56 -4.26
C GLU A 44 11.87 4.34 -4.34
N ARG A 45 11.92 5.56 -4.89
CA ARG A 45 10.83 6.55 -5.04
C ARG A 45 9.46 6.05 -5.58
N THR A 46 9.35 4.77 -5.91
CA THR A 46 8.15 4.10 -6.39
C THR A 46 7.51 3.17 -5.38
N THR A 47 8.14 2.90 -4.23
CA THR A 47 7.57 2.03 -3.20
C THR A 47 6.37 2.74 -2.60
N ARG A 48 5.17 2.39 -3.07
CA ARG A 48 3.93 3.08 -2.72
C ARG A 48 3.50 2.62 -1.34
N TRP A 49 3.97 3.31 -0.32
CA TRP A 49 3.48 3.13 1.03
C TRP A 49 2.18 3.91 1.16
N ILE A 50 1.10 3.21 1.53
CA ILE A 50 -0.17 3.85 1.81
C ILE A 50 -0.59 3.49 3.22
N THR A 51 -0.72 4.51 4.07
CA THR A 51 -1.31 4.39 5.40
C THR A 51 -2.77 4.83 5.31
N VAL A 52 -3.68 3.97 5.75
CA VAL A 52 -5.11 4.25 5.82
C VAL A 52 -5.65 3.84 7.18
N ARG A 53 -6.85 4.31 7.50
CA ARG A 53 -7.57 3.81 8.66
C ARG A 53 -8.08 2.40 8.36
N GLU A 54 -8.03 1.53 9.35
CA GLU A 54 -8.57 0.17 9.22
C GLU A 54 -10.05 0.18 8.84
N SER A 55 -10.81 1.18 9.33
CA SER A 55 -12.23 1.36 8.98
C SER A 55 -12.49 1.62 7.50
N ASP A 56 -11.48 2.08 6.75
CA ASP A 56 -11.59 2.35 5.31
C ASP A 56 -11.25 1.12 4.46
N CYS A 57 -10.78 0.03 5.09
CA CYS A 57 -10.41 -1.20 4.42
C CYS A 57 -11.60 -2.15 4.27
N VAL A 58 -11.70 -2.81 3.11
CA VAL A 58 -12.71 -3.86 2.88
C VAL A 58 -12.12 -5.22 3.28
N PRO A 59 -12.79 -6.02 4.13
CA PRO A 59 -12.33 -7.37 4.49
C PRO A 59 -12.20 -8.29 3.27
N ARG A 60 -11.21 -9.18 3.28
CA ARG A 60 -10.89 -10.03 2.12
C ARG A 60 -12.06 -10.92 1.67
N ASP A 61 -12.86 -11.40 2.61
CA ASP A 61 -14.04 -12.24 2.33
C ASP A 61 -15.18 -11.46 1.63
N GLU A 62 -15.14 -10.12 1.65
CA GLU A 62 -16.11 -9.25 0.98
C GLU A 62 -15.65 -8.78 -0.42
N TRP A 63 -14.43 -9.17 -0.84
CA TRP A 63 -13.90 -8.80 -2.16
C TRP A 63 -14.67 -9.55 -3.25
N ARG A 64 -15.15 -8.83 -4.27
CA ARG A 64 -15.80 -9.39 -5.47
C ARG A 64 -14.81 -9.71 -6.57
#